data_AF-A0A6J4XFP5-F1
#
_entry.id   AF-A0A6J4XFP5-F1
#
_cell.length_a   1.000
_cell.length_b   1.000
_cell.length_c   1.000
_cell.angle_alpha   90.00
_cell.angle_beta   90.00
_cell.angle_gamma   90.00
#
_symmetry.space_group_name_H-M   'P 1'
#
loop_
_entity.id
_entity.type
_entity.pdbx_description
1 polymer ?
#
loop_
_entity_poly.entity_id
_entity_poly.type
_entity_poly.pdbx_seq_one_letter_code
_entity_poly.pdbx_strand_id
1 'polypeptide(L)'
;NRLTTIETGPRSFNYAYTNADPRVQSLTRPQTGQTEYSYADPLKRLTALINTNSSGQPVNRFDYAYNDTEHPDQRSAETLTDGPDITYSTDQLTTYEYNA
;
A
#
# COMPACT_ATOMS: atom_id res chain seq x y z
N ASN A 1 -0.65 8.40 21.15
CA ASN A 1 -1.19 9.27 20.09
C ASN A 1 -0.76 8.75 18.73
N ARG A 2 -1.66 8.70 17.75
CA ARG A 2 -1.39 8.27 16.37
C ARG A 2 -1.45 9.48 15.45
N LEU A 3 -0.60 9.54 14.43
CA LEU A 3 -0.62 10.61 13.43
C LEU A 3 -1.83 10.42 12.52
N THR A 4 -2.78 11.34 12.53
CA THR A 4 -4.00 11.22 11.69
C THR A 4 -3.97 12.11 10.46
N THR A 5 -3.23 13.23 10.51
CA THR A 5 -3.26 14.23 9.44
C THR A 5 -1.91 14.92 9.32
N ILE A 6 -1.48 15.16 8.08
CA ILE A 6 -0.38 16.07 7.73
C ILE A 6 -0.92 17.13 6.77
N GLU A 7 -0.71 18.40 7.10
CA GLU A 7 -1.12 19.53 6.26
C GLU A 7 0.10 20.20 5.62
N THR A 8 0.02 20.49 4.32
CA THR A 8 1.04 21.20 3.56
C THR A 8 0.36 22.23 2.66
N GLY A 9 0.16 23.44 3.19
CA GLY A 9 -0.64 24.47 2.52
C GLY A 9 -2.11 24.02 2.40
N PRO A 10 -2.75 24.08 1.21
CA PRO A 10 -4.14 23.64 1.03
C PRO A 10 -4.28 22.10 0.91
N ARG A 11 -3.19 21.35 1.06
CA ARG A 11 -3.16 19.89 0.87
C ARG A 11 -3.18 19.18 2.22
N SER A 12 -4.06 18.19 2.37
CA SER A 12 -4.17 17.35 3.56
C SER A 12 -3.95 15.87 3.20
N PHE A 13 -3.06 15.21 3.92
CA PHE A 13 -2.83 13.77 3.88
C PHE A 13 -3.45 13.15 5.12
N ASN A 14 -4.36 12.20 4.96
CA ASN A 14 -5.11 11.63 6.07
C ASN A 14 -4.77 10.16 6.26
N TYR A 15 -4.43 9.79 7.50
CA TYR A 15 -4.09 8.44 7.91
C TYR A 15 -5.22 7.85 8.75
N ALA A 16 -5.74 6.70 8.32
CA ALA A 16 -6.77 5.98 9.05
C ALA A 16 -6.22 4.68 9.67
N TYR A 17 -6.79 4.31 10.80
CA TYR A 17 -6.43 3.15 11.62
C TYR A 17 -7.69 2.43 12.06
N THR A 18 -7.61 1.13 12.31
CA THR A 18 -8.66 0.42 13.07
C THR A 18 -8.42 0.64 14.58
N ASN A 19 -9.50 0.66 15.37
CA ASN A 19 -9.46 1.17 16.76
C ASN A 19 -8.34 0.56 17.62
N ALA A 20 -8.14 -0.77 17.55
CA ALA A 20 -7.15 -1.49 18.33
C ALA A 20 -5.78 -1.64 17.63
N ASP A 21 -5.68 -1.32 16.33
CA ASP A 21 -4.46 -1.56 15.55
C ASP A 21 -3.61 -0.28 15.47
N PRO A 22 -2.33 -0.35 15.87
CA PRO A 22 -1.44 0.80 15.73
C PRO A 22 -1.01 1.07 14.28
N ARG A 23 -1.23 0.14 13.34
CA ARG A 23 -0.77 0.25 11.95
C ARG A 23 -1.77 0.98 11.08
N VAL A 24 -1.24 1.81 10.17
CA VAL A 24 -2.02 2.54 9.17
C VAL A 24 -2.73 1.55 8.26
N GLN A 25 -4.04 1.73 8.07
CA GLN A 25 -4.87 0.92 7.18
C GLN A 25 -5.20 1.67 5.89
N SER A 26 -5.17 3.00 5.93
CA SER A 26 -5.40 3.82 4.74
C SER A 26 -4.67 5.16 4.82
N LEU A 27 -4.19 5.62 3.66
CA LEU A 27 -3.66 6.95 3.41
C LEU A 27 -4.45 7.61 2.28
N THR A 28 -5.21 8.65 2.58
CA THR A 28 -5.87 9.48 1.56
C THR A 28 -4.94 10.63 1.18
N ARG A 29 -4.63 10.74 -0.12
CA ARG A 29 -3.79 11.82 -0.67
C ARG A 29 -4.68 12.90 -1.27
N PRO A 30 -4.26 14.18 -1.25
CA PRO A 30 -5.02 15.27 -1.86
C PRO A 30 -5.23 14.99 -3.36
N GLN A 31 -6.49 14.98 -3.81
CA GLN A 31 -6.90 14.94 -5.22
C GLN A 31 -6.42 13.74 -6.05
N THR A 32 -5.75 12.77 -5.45
CA THR A 32 -5.03 11.70 -6.17
C THR A 32 -5.47 10.29 -5.78
N GLY A 33 -6.35 10.17 -4.78
CA GLY A 33 -6.95 8.91 -4.36
C GLY A 33 -6.42 8.40 -3.02
N GLN A 34 -6.45 7.09 -2.84
CA GLN A 34 -6.18 6.45 -1.55
C GLN A 34 -5.22 5.27 -1.71
N THR A 35 -4.41 5.04 -0.70
CA THR A 35 -3.64 3.79 -0.55
C THR A 35 -4.22 3.02 0.63
N GLU A 36 -4.59 1.76 0.41
CA GLU A 36 -5.05 0.83 1.45
C GLU A 36 -3.96 -0.17 1.77
N TYR A 37 -3.80 -0.48 3.05
CA TYR A 37 -2.79 -1.39 3.58
C TYR A 37 -3.47 -2.55 4.31
N SER A 38 -3.17 -3.78 3.92
CA SER A 38 -3.74 -4.99 4.54
C SER A 38 -2.69 -5.75 5.33
N TYR A 39 -3.10 -6.33 6.46
CA TYR A 39 -2.25 -7.11 7.36
C TYR A 39 -2.95 -8.39 7.83
N ALA A 40 -3.24 -9.27 6.87
CA ALA A 40 -4.09 -10.43 7.09
C ALA A 40 -3.38 -11.61 7.77
N ASP A 41 -2.05 -11.63 7.77
CA ASP A 41 -1.28 -12.74 8.29
C ASP A 41 -1.20 -12.74 9.84
N PRO A 42 -0.77 -13.86 10.47
CA PRO A 42 -0.67 -13.95 11.93
C PRO A 42 0.37 -13.01 12.53
N LEU A 43 1.47 -12.78 11.80
CA LEU A 43 2.57 -11.90 12.24
C LEU A 43 2.31 -10.42 11.96
N LYS A 44 1.14 -10.08 11.41
CA LYS A 44 0.74 -8.69 11.26
C LYS A 44 1.70 -7.89 10.35
N ARG A 45 2.26 -8.55 9.33
CA ARG A 45 3.07 -7.98 8.25
C ARG A 45 2.17 -7.43 7.14
N LEU A 46 2.70 -6.56 6.29
CA LEU A 46 1.95 -5.97 5.17
C LEU A 46 1.72 -7.06 4.11
N THR A 47 0.48 -7.51 3.94
CA THR A 47 0.11 -8.58 2.99
C THR A 47 -0.45 -8.03 1.67
N ALA A 48 -0.98 -6.82 1.67
CA ALA A 48 -1.38 -6.16 0.42
C ALA A 48 -1.32 -4.64 0.52
N LEU A 49 -1.08 -3.99 -0.62
CA LEU A 49 -1.19 -2.56 -0.81
C LEU A 49 -2.03 -2.30 -2.06
N ILE A 50 -3.10 -1.52 -1.93
CA ILE A 50 -3.96 -1.15 -3.06
C ILE A 50 -3.92 0.36 -3.22
N ASN A 51 -3.51 0.85 -4.39
CA ASN A 51 -3.70 2.24 -4.74
C ASN A 51 -4.99 2.39 -5.53
N THR A 52 -5.78 3.40 -5.18
CA THR A 52 -7.00 3.78 -5.91
C THR A 52 -6.88 5.22 -6.41
N ASN A 53 -7.60 5.54 -7.47
CA ASN A 53 -7.73 6.90 -7.95
C ASN A 53 -8.74 7.70 -7.10
N SER A 54 -8.97 8.97 -7.43
CA SER A 54 -9.94 9.82 -6.73
C SER A 54 -11.39 9.30 -6.79
N SER A 55 -11.71 8.41 -7.74
CA SER A 55 -13.02 7.76 -7.88
C SER A 55 -13.11 6.44 -7.09
N GLY A 56 -12.06 6.07 -6.35
CA GLY A 56 -11.99 4.82 -5.60
C GLY A 56 -11.75 3.57 -6.46
N GLN A 57 -11.45 3.73 -7.75
CA GLN A 57 -11.14 2.60 -8.61
C GLN A 57 -9.69 2.14 -8.39
N PRO A 58 -9.42 0.84 -8.26
CA PRO A 58 -8.06 0.31 -8.16
C PRO A 58 -7.23 0.72 -9.38
N VAL A 59 -6.05 1.26 -9.08
CA VAL A 59 -5.01 1.69 -10.01
C VAL A 59 -4.00 0.58 -10.16
N ASN A 60 -3.52 0.07 -9.03
CA ASN A 60 -2.72 -1.13 -8.93
C ASN A 60 -2.85 -1.75 -7.53
N ARG A 61 -2.51 -3.02 -7.45
CA ARG A 61 -2.49 -3.81 -6.23
C ARG A 61 -1.21 -4.61 -6.17
N PHE A 62 -0.55 -4.54 -5.02
CA PHE A 62 0.59 -5.37 -4.67
C PHE A 62 0.15 -6.35 -3.60
N ASP A 63 0.33 -7.64 -3.83
CA ASP A 63 0.14 -8.69 -2.85
C ASP A 63 1.50 -9.26 -2.44
N TYR A 64 1.72 -9.40 -1.13
CA TYR A 64 2.99 -9.86 -0.57
C TYR A 64 2.82 -11.20 0.13
N ALA A 65 3.69 -12.15 -0.21
CA ALA A 65 3.88 -13.38 0.55
C ALA A 65 5.21 -13.30 1.32
N TYR A 66 5.31 -14.03 2.42
CA TYR A 66 6.49 -14.08 3.27
C TYR A 66 6.92 -15.52 3.48
N ASN A 67 8.21 -15.73 3.72
CA ASN A 67 8.72 -17.03 4.15
C ASN A 67 8.14 -17.39 5.52
N ASP A 68 7.95 -18.67 5.79
CA ASP A 68 7.31 -19.19 7.00
C ASP A 68 8.31 -19.75 8.03
N THR A 69 9.52 -20.11 7.61
CA THR A 69 10.39 -20.98 8.43
C THR A 69 11.70 -20.32 8.89
N GLU A 70 12.61 -19.94 7.99
CA GLU A 70 13.96 -19.48 8.39
C GLU A 70 14.09 -17.95 8.52
N HIS A 71 13.38 -17.21 7.68
CA HIS A 71 13.39 -15.75 7.68
C HIS A 71 11.97 -15.22 7.55
N PRO A 72 11.15 -15.31 8.62
CA PRO A 72 9.75 -14.94 8.56
C PRO A 72 9.56 -13.50 8.09
N ASP A 73 10.42 -12.57 8.46
CA ASP A 73 10.23 -11.17 8.06
C ASP A 73 10.63 -10.87 6.60
N GLN A 74 11.19 -11.84 5.87
CA GLN A 74 11.52 -11.69 4.46
C GLN A 74 10.32 -11.98 3.57
N ARG A 75 10.06 -11.06 2.64
CA ARG A 75 9.11 -11.27 1.55
C ARG A 75 9.61 -12.41 0.65
N SER A 76 8.77 -13.39 0.42
CA SER A 76 9.03 -14.52 -0.48
C SER A 76 8.52 -14.27 -1.89
N ALA A 77 7.46 -13.46 -2.02
CA ALA A 77 6.92 -13.06 -3.32
C ALA A 77 6.23 -11.69 -3.24
N GLU A 78 6.17 -11.03 -4.38
CA GLU A 78 5.38 -9.83 -4.63
C GLU A 78 4.65 -10.01 -5.96
N THR A 79 3.33 -9.90 -5.94
CA THR A 79 2.49 -9.98 -7.13
C THR A 79 1.88 -8.61 -7.40
N LEU A 80 2.16 -8.05 -8.57
CA LEU A 80 1.53 -6.83 -9.05
C LEU A 80 0.32 -7.17 -9.92
N THR A 81 -0.84 -6.59 -9.60
CA THR A 81 -2.05 -6.61 -10.43
C THR A 81 -2.43 -5.18 -10.75
N ASP A 82 -2.35 -4.81 -12.04
CA ASP A 82 -2.85 -3.52 -12.49
C ASP A 82 -4.38 -3.53 -12.58
N GLY A 83 -5.00 -2.40 -12.22
CA GLY A 83 -6.43 -2.17 -12.40
C GLY A 83 -6.80 -2.03 -13.90
N PRO A 84 -8.06 -1.74 -14.23
CA PRO A 84 -8.45 -1.46 -15.62
C PRO A 84 -7.52 -0.39 -16.23
N ASP A 85 -7.09 -0.60 -17.49
CA ASP A 85 -6.06 0.19 -18.18
C ASP A 85 -6.09 1.68 -17.81
N ILE A 86 -5.14 2.07 -16.96
CA ILE A 86 -4.84 3.47 -16.75
C ILE A 86 -3.75 3.80 -17.75
N THR A 87 -4.07 4.65 -18.73
CA THR A 87 -3.06 5.20 -19.63
C THR A 87 -2.17 6.15 -18.82
N TYR A 88 -1.10 5.62 -18.26
CA TYR A 88 -0.03 6.44 -17.72
C TYR A 88 0.71 7.07 -18.89
N SER A 89 0.79 8.40 -18.94
CA SER A 89 1.82 9.02 -19.77
C SER A 89 3.17 8.64 -19.15
N THR A 90 3.96 7.88 -19.90
CA THR A 90 5.33 7.38 -19.60
C THR A 90 5.47 6.24 -18.59
N ASP A 91 6.13 5.17 -19.06
CA ASP A 91 6.49 3.95 -18.34
C ASP A 91 7.25 4.23 -17.05
N GLN A 92 6.76 3.69 -15.93
CA GLN A 92 7.51 3.60 -14.68
C GLN A 92 7.77 2.13 -14.37
N LEU A 93 8.48 1.44 -15.25
CA LEU A 93 9.07 0.14 -14.94
C LEU A 93 10.26 0.36 -14.01
N THR A 94 10.08 0.12 -12.70
CA THR A 94 11.21 0.00 -11.77
C THR A 94 11.38 -1.47 -11.42
N THR A 95 12.34 -2.13 -12.05
CA THR A 95 12.78 -3.48 -11.66
C THR A 95 13.55 -3.35 -10.35
N TYR A 96 13.02 -3.90 -9.27
CA TYR A 96 13.75 -4.07 -8.02
C TYR A 96 14.34 -5.49 -8.00
N GLU A 97 15.65 -5.60 -8.22
CA GLU A 97 16.38 -6.83 -7.89
C GLU A 97 16.52 -6.90 -6.38
N TYR A 98 15.82 -7.85 -5.73
CA TYR A 98 16.04 -8.16 -4.32
C TYR A 98 17.07 -9.30 -4.21
N ASN A 99 18.05 -9.07 -3.33
CA ASN A 99 19.20 -9.92 -2.98
C ASN A 99 19.13 -11.40 -3.38
N ALA A 100 20.14 -11.81 -4.16
CA ALA A 100 20.65 -13.18 -4.22
C ALA A 100 21.32 -13.60 -2.90
#